data_AF-A0A317CWG1-F1
#
_entry.id   AF-A0A317CWG1-F1
#
_cell.length_a   1.000
_cell.length_b   1.000
_cell.length_c   1.000
_cell.angle_alpha   90.00
_cell.angle_beta   90.00
_cell.angle_gamma   90.00
#
_symmetry.space_group_name_H-M   'P 1'
#
loop_
_entity.id
_entity.type
_entity.pdbx_description
1 polymer ?
#
loop_
_entity_poly.entity_id
_entity_poly.type
_entity_poly.pdbx_seq_one_letter_code
_entity_poly.pdbx_strand_id
1 'polypeptide(L)'
;MDDTGYPCPACGAPADLNTGCTGCRRAPDPAAAEVVRLGREVARLGPEVERARQTYVELAGRLAATSRRRAELAAIVRAGVAASVPVHPAPLPVSGPPGGSGAPAESTAPGAAETSTRTVQGLLFVLGGLLLGTAAVVFTAVAWAAVGVGGRALILAAVTALVLAVPLLAVRRGLRGTAETFAAVGLLLVVLDGYAAWSVDLAGVTGWPGSRYAALVGGASAAVAAAYGRWSRLTGPWFAALLAAQPVLPLLAVEARPGPGGWALVLLGVALLDLAVLVALRDGGRPARLTGRVPDP
;
A
#
# COMPACT_ATOMS: atom_id res chain seq x y z
N MET A 1 -26.63 30.12 -14.45
CA MET A 1 -27.30 30.59 -13.23
C MET A 1 -26.20 31.02 -12.30
N ASP A 2 -26.13 32.30 -11.97
CA ASP A 2 -25.16 32.80 -11.00
C ASP A 2 -25.71 32.55 -9.60
N ASP A 3 -25.00 31.73 -8.83
CA ASP A 3 -25.43 31.28 -7.51
C ASP A 3 -25.11 32.36 -6.47
N THR A 4 -25.91 33.42 -6.43
CA THR A 4 -25.74 34.57 -5.53
C THR A 4 -26.46 34.41 -4.19
N GLY A 5 -27.14 33.29 -3.98
CA GLY A 5 -27.87 32.99 -2.75
C GLY A 5 -26.98 32.39 -1.67
N TYR A 6 -27.14 32.83 -0.42
CA TYR A 6 -26.46 32.24 0.73
C TYR A 6 -27.34 32.29 2.00
N PRO A 7 -27.19 31.36 2.95
CA PRO A 7 -27.90 31.44 4.23
C PRO A 7 -27.29 32.54 5.10
N CYS A 8 -28.11 33.45 5.64
CA CYS A 8 -27.60 34.52 6.49
C CYS A 8 -27.07 33.98 7.83
N PRO A 9 -25.80 34.24 8.21
CA PRO A 9 -25.21 33.71 9.44
C PRO A 9 -25.85 34.28 10.73
N ALA A 10 -26.63 35.35 10.63
CA ALA A 10 -27.28 35.99 11.78
C ALA A 10 -28.71 35.47 12.07
N CYS A 11 -29.40 34.88 11.09
CA CYS A 11 -30.80 34.46 11.25
C CYS A 11 -31.26 33.26 10.40
N GLY A 12 -30.37 32.63 9.62
CA GLY A 12 -30.66 31.47 8.78
C GLY A 12 -31.51 31.74 7.53
N ALA A 13 -32.18 32.89 7.44
CA ALA A 13 -32.97 33.29 6.28
C ALA A 13 -32.09 33.43 5.01
N PRO A 14 -32.63 33.15 3.81
CA PRO A 14 -31.91 33.37 2.56
C PRO A 14 -31.52 34.85 2.41
N ALA A 15 -30.30 35.06 1.92
CA ALA A 15 -29.72 36.34 1.59
C ALA A 15 -29.10 36.27 0.19
N ASP A 16 -28.94 37.42 -0.45
CA ASP A 16 -28.32 37.54 -1.78
C ASP A 16 -27.10 38.47 -1.72
N LEU A 17 -26.07 38.17 -2.50
CA LEU A 17 -24.79 38.90 -2.49
C LEU A 17 -24.89 40.36 -2.96
N ASN A 18 -25.97 40.75 -3.62
CA ASN A 18 -26.18 42.11 -4.14
C ASN A 18 -27.05 42.95 -3.19
N THR A 19 -28.02 42.31 -2.53
CA THR A 19 -29.09 42.97 -1.75
C THR A 19 -29.03 42.69 -0.24
N GLY A 20 -28.26 41.70 0.20
CA GLY A 20 -28.11 41.30 1.60
C GLY A 20 -29.21 40.37 2.09
N CYS A 21 -29.43 40.33 3.40
CA CYS A 21 -30.49 39.53 4.01
C CYS A 21 -31.75 40.36 4.26
N THR A 22 -32.84 40.06 3.56
CA THR A 22 -34.13 40.75 3.74
C THR A 22 -34.73 40.53 5.13
N GLY A 23 -34.53 39.35 5.73
CA GLY A 23 -35.11 38.98 7.03
C GLY A 23 -34.56 39.76 8.23
N CYS A 24 -33.24 39.98 8.29
CA CYS A 24 -32.60 40.76 9.37
C CYS A 24 -32.04 42.13 8.92
N ARG A 25 -32.20 42.49 7.63
CA ARG A 25 -31.67 43.71 6.98
C ARG A 25 -30.16 43.88 7.09
N ARG A 26 -29.41 42.79 7.30
CA ARG A 26 -27.94 42.79 7.27
C ARG A 26 -27.46 42.97 5.82
N ALA A 27 -26.46 43.83 5.63
CA ALA A 27 -25.78 44.03 4.35
C ALA A 27 -25.17 42.70 3.81
N PRO A 28 -24.85 42.62 2.50
CA PRO A 28 -24.14 41.49 1.92
C PRO A 28 -22.91 41.08 2.73
N ASP A 29 -22.70 39.78 2.90
CA ASP A 29 -21.58 39.26 3.68
C ASP A 29 -20.34 39.07 2.78
N PRO A 30 -19.22 39.74 3.06
CA PRO A 30 -18.04 39.66 2.20
C PRO A 30 -17.42 38.26 2.18
N ALA A 31 -17.58 37.47 3.24
CA ALA A 31 -17.08 36.09 3.27
C ALA A 31 -17.95 35.17 2.39
N ALA A 32 -19.25 35.40 2.31
CA ALA A 32 -20.12 34.69 1.38
C ALA A 32 -19.79 35.04 -0.09
N ALA A 33 -19.49 36.31 -0.37
CA ALA A 33 -19.04 36.75 -1.69
C ALA A 33 -17.72 36.07 -2.11
N GLU A 34 -16.78 35.92 -1.17
CA GLU A 34 -15.51 35.21 -1.36
C GLU A 34 -15.74 33.72 -1.66
N VAL A 35 -16.58 33.03 -0.88
CA VAL A 35 -16.93 31.61 -1.10
C VAL A 35 -17.55 31.39 -2.48
N VAL A 36 -18.48 32.24 -2.91
CA VAL A 36 -19.10 32.14 -4.26
C VAL A 36 -18.12 32.53 -5.38
N ARG A 37 -17.12 33.37 -5.12
CA ARG A 37 -16.02 33.65 -6.05
C ARG A 37 -15.11 32.42 -6.22
N LEU A 38 -14.62 31.87 -5.10
CA LEU A 38 -13.76 30.70 -5.07
C LEU A 38 -14.45 29.44 -5.60
N GLY A 39 -15.76 29.26 -5.34
CA GLY A 39 -16.56 28.17 -5.90
C GLY A 39 -16.59 28.19 -7.43
N ARG A 40 -16.71 29.37 -8.05
CA ARG A 40 -16.62 29.54 -9.52
C ARG A 40 -15.21 29.27 -10.05
N GLU A 41 -14.18 29.63 -9.30
CA GLU A 41 -12.78 29.35 -9.65
C GLU A 41 -12.47 27.84 -9.59
N VAL A 42 -12.89 27.14 -8.53
CA VAL A 42 -12.78 25.68 -8.40
C VAL A 42 -13.58 24.96 -9.51
N ALA A 43 -14.81 25.41 -9.80
CA ALA A 43 -15.63 24.84 -10.87
C ALA A 43 -15.00 24.99 -12.27
N ARG A 44 -14.21 26.05 -12.49
CA ARG A 44 -13.39 26.22 -13.70
C ARG A 44 -12.15 25.32 -13.69
N LEU A 45 -11.43 25.27 -12.57
CA LEU A 45 -10.15 24.56 -12.47
C LEU A 45 -10.30 23.03 -12.54
N GLY A 46 -11.39 22.46 -12.01
CA GLY A 46 -11.63 21.00 -12.03
C GLY A 46 -11.53 20.38 -13.43
N PRO A 47 -12.27 20.88 -14.44
CA PRO A 47 -12.13 20.46 -15.82
C PRO A 47 -10.76 20.76 -16.46
N GLU A 48 -10.04 21.79 -16.03
CA GLU A 48 -8.66 22.06 -16.51
C GLU A 48 -7.67 21.00 -15.97
N VAL A 49 -7.78 20.64 -14.70
CA VAL A 49 -6.98 19.58 -14.05
C VAL A 49 -7.27 18.19 -14.65
N GLU A 50 -8.53 17.84 -14.89
CA GLU A 50 -8.88 16.53 -15.46
C GLU A 50 -8.39 16.37 -16.91
N ARG A 51 -8.46 17.43 -17.73
CA ARG A 51 -7.82 17.41 -19.06
C ARG A 51 -6.31 17.21 -18.96
N ALA A 52 -5.63 17.93 -18.07
CA ALA A 52 -4.19 17.79 -17.86
C ALA A 52 -3.81 16.37 -17.41
N ARG A 53 -4.62 15.73 -16.54
CA ARG A 53 -4.46 14.33 -16.13
C ARG A 53 -4.59 13.38 -17.32
N GLN A 54 -5.58 13.57 -18.20
CA GLN A 54 -5.78 12.74 -19.39
C GLN A 54 -4.60 12.86 -20.36
N THR A 55 -4.13 14.08 -20.65
CA THR A 55 -2.94 14.31 -21.48
C THR A 55 -1.68 13.69 -20.87
N TYR A 56 -1.50 13.77 -19.55
CA TYR A 56 -0.38 13.11 -18.86
C TYR A 56 -0.40 11.59 -19.04
N VAL A 57 -1.56 10.94 -18.89
CA VAL A 57 -1.72 9.48 -19.07
C VAL A 57 -1.43 9.06 -20.51
N GLU A 58 -1.90 9.83 -21.51
CA GLU A 58 -1.60 9.57 -22.92
C GLU A 58 -0.09 9.64 -23.20
N LEU A 59 0.57 10.72 -22.78
CA LEU A 59 2.01 10.93 -22.99
C LEU A 59 2.86 9.88 -22.26
N ALA A 60 2.48 9.49 -21.04
CA ALA A 60 3.14 8.42 -20.30
C ALA A 60 2.99 7.06 -21.01
N GLY A 61 1.80 6.76 -21.53
CA GLY A 61 1.55 5.55 -22.32
C GLY A 61 2.40 5.50 -23.61
N ARG A 62 2.49 6.62 -24.34
CA ARG A 62 3.32 6.77 -25.53
C ARG A 62 4.81 6.62 -25.22
N LEU A 63 5.30 7.26 -24.14
CA LEU A 63 6.68 7.13 -23.69
C LEU A 63 7.03 5.67 -23.34
N ALA A 64 6.16 4.97 -22.61
CA ALA A 64 6.36 3.57 -22.26
C ALA A 64 6.37 2.65 -23.51
N ALA A 65 5.51 2.89 -24.50
CA ALA A 65 5.51 2.14 -25.75
C ALA A 65 6.81 2.33 -26.55
N THR A 66 7.25 3.58 -26.74
CA THR A 66 8.50 3.91 -27.44
C THR A 66 9.72 3.32 -26.70
N SER A 67 9.75 3.39 -25.37
CA SER A 67 10.84 2.81 -24.56
C SER A 67 10.91 1.29 -24.69
N ARG A 68 9.77 0.58 -24.72
CA ARG A 68 9.73 -0.87 -24.98
C ARG A 68 10.30 -1.21 -26.37
N ARG A 69 9.86 -0.52 -27.42
CA ARG A 69 10.35 -0.75 -28.79
C ARG A 69 11.84 -0.43 -28.94
N ARG A 70 12.34 0.61 -28.26
CA ARG A 70 13.79 0.90 -28.17
C ARG A 70 14.55 -0.23 -27.48
N ALA A 71 14.05 -0.76 -26.36
CA ALA A 71 14.71 -1.84 -25.63
C ALA A 71 14.77 -3.16 -26.44
N GLU A 72 13.71 -3.48 -27.16
CA GLU A 72 13.63 -4.61 -28.09
C GLU A 72 14.69 -4.49 -29.21
N LEU A 73 14.72 -3.37 -29.94
CA LEU A 73 15.71 -3.13 -31.00
C LEU A 73 17.14 -3.12 -30.44
N ALA A 74 17.36 -2.56 -29.25
CA ALA A 74 18.66 -2.59 -28.58
C ALA A 74 19.06 -3.99 -28.06
N ALA A 75 18.12 -4.92 -27.88
CA ALA A 75 18.43 -6.32 -27.62
C ALA A 75 18.88 -7.03 -28.91
N ILE A 76 18.17 -6.81 -30.02
CA ILE A 76 18.53 -7.35 -31.35
C ILE A 76 19.93 -6.89 -31.78
N VAL A 77 20.22 -5.59 -31.66
CA VAL A 77 21.56 -5.04 -31.98
C VAL A 77 22.65 -5.66 -31.10
N ARG A 78 22.43 -5.82 -29.79
CA ARG A 78 23.41 -6.46 -28.89
C ARG A 78 23.62 -7.94 -29.22
N ALA A 79 22.57 -8.66 -29.61
CA ALA A 79 22.69 -10.05 -30.05
C ALA A 79 23.48 -10.16 -31.36
N GLY A 80 23.25 -9.27 -32.34
CA GLY A 80 24.02 -9.22 -33.58
C GLY A 80 25.50 -8.86 -33.36
N VAL A 81 25.80 -7.95 -32.44
CA VAL A 81 27.19 -7.64 -32.03
C VAL A 81 27.84 -8.83 -31.33
N ALA A 82 27.15 -9.48 -30.40
CA ALA A 82 27.68 -10.66 -29.71
C ALA A 82 27.96 -11.84 -30.68
N ALA A 83 27.09 -12.06 -31.68
CA ALA A 83 27.25 -13.10 -32.69
C ALA A 83 28.34 -12.79 -33.75
N SER A 84 28.82 -11.54 -33.83
CA SER A 84 29.90 -11.12 -34.74
C SER A 84 31.27 -10.96 -34.07
N VAL A 85 31.38 -11.19 -32.76
CA VAL A 85 32.68 -11.37 -32.08
C VAL A 85 33.21 -12.78 -32.39
N PRO A 86 34.40 -12.92 -33.01
CA PRO A 86 34.97 -14.24 -33.28
C PRO A 86 35.40 -14.93 -31.98
N VAL A 87 34.72 -16.01 -31.61
CA VAL A 87 35.16 -16.88 -30.51
C VAL A 87 36.50 -17.51 -30.89
N HIS A 88 37.59 -17.01 -30.32
CA HIS A 88 38.87 -17.71 -30.34
C HIS A 88 38.71 -18.99 -29.50
N PRO A 89 38.96 -20.18 -30.05
CA PRO A 89 38.81 -21.43 -29.31
C PRO A 89 39.88 -21.54 -28.23
N ALA A 90 39.48 -21.40 -26.97
CA ALA A 90 40.32 -21.80 -25.85
C ALA A 90 40.51 -23.34 -25.88
N PRO A 91 41.68 -23.88 -25.49
CA PRO A 91 41.91 -25.32 -25.50
C PRO A 91 40.90 -26.09 -24.63
N LEU A 92 40.39 -27.19 -25.16
CA LEU A 92 39.46 -28.07 -24.44
C LEU A 92 40.18 -28.81 -23.30
N PRO A 93 39.68 -28.76 -22.04
CA PRO A 93 40.08 -29.73 -21.03
C PRO A 93 39.53 -31.12 -21.38
N VAL A 94 40.34 -32.16 -21.16
CA VAL A 94 40.03 -33.54 -21.58
C VAL A 94 38.88 -34.15 -20.75
N SER A 95 37.91 -34.75 -21.44
CA SER A 95 36.80 -35.49 -20.82
C SER A 95 37.27 -36.79 -20.16
N GLY A 96 36.88 -37.01 -18.89
CA GLY A 96 36.98 -38.31 -18.23
C GLY A 96 35.89 -39.30 -18.67
N PRO A 97 36.08 -40.62 -18.46
CA PRO A 97 35.14 -41.65 -18.92
C PRO A 97 33.84 -41.73 -18.07
N PRO A 98 32.74 -42.22 -18.64
CA PRO A 98 31.45 -42.37 -17.95
C PRO A 98 31.34 -43.69 -17.16
N GLY A 99 30.47 -43.72 -16.14
CA GLY A 99 30.10 -44.96 -15.44
C GLY A 99 28.87 -44.81 -14.53
N GLY A 100 28.05 -45.87 -14.44
CA GLY A 100 27.04 -46.03 -13.39
C GLY A 100 25.61 -45.55 -13.71
N SER A 101 24.92 -46.19 -14.65
CA SER A 101 23.45 -46.07 -14.77
C SER A 101 22.73 -46.81 -13.63
N GLY A 102 21.66 -46.26 -13.06
CA GLY A 102 20.83 -47.00 -12.08
C GLY A 102 19.89 -46.17 -11.20
N ALA A 103 18.91 -45.48 -11.79
CA ALA A 103 17.86 -44.78 -11.02
C ALA A 103 16.54 -45.58 -11.03
N PRO A 104 16.01 -46.01 -9.86
CA PRO A 104 14.64 -46.49 -9.74
C PRO A 104 13.67 -45.30 -9.78
N ALA A 105 12.71 -45.31 -10.71
CA ALA A 105 11.67 -44.28 -10.80
C ALA A 105 10.45 -44.68 -9.94
N GLU A 106 10.51 -44.44 -8.62
CA GLU A 106 9.35 -44.64 -7.73
C GLU A 106 8.29 -43.54 -7.92
N SER A 107 7.43 -43.74 -8.91
CA SER A 107 6.19 -42.99 -9.06
C SER A 107 5.13 -43.50 -8.07
N THR A 108 5.15 -42.97 -6.83
CA THR A 108 4.16 -43.30 -5.80
C THR A 108 3.35 -42.07 -5.44
N ALA A 109 2.22 -41.87 -6.15
CA ALA A 109 1.22 -40.86 -5.82
C ALA A 109 -0.22 -41.42 -5.77
N PRO A 110 -0.65 -42.03 -4.65
CA PRO A 110 -2.05 -42.25 -4.35
C PRO A 110 -2.45 -41.54 -3.03
N GLY A 111 -2.82 -40.25 -3.12
CA GLY A 111 -3.21 -39.43 -1.95
C GLY A 111 -4.49 -38.59 -2.16
N ALA A 112 -5.27 -38.88 -3.20
CA ALA A 112 -6.40 -38.06 -3.64
C ALA A 112 -7.69 -38.32 -2.85
N ALA A 113 -7.71 -38.01 -1.55
CA ALA A 113 -8.92 -38.12 -0.71
C ALA A 113 -9.09 -37.04 0.38
N GLU A 114 -8.02 -36.43 0.91
CA GLU A 114 -8.14 -35.45 2.02
C GLU A 114 -8.49 -34.02 1.62
N THR A 115 -8.53 -33.69 0.32
CA THR A 115 -8.73 -32.30 -0.13
C THR A 115 -10.11 -31.74 0.21
N SER A 116 -11.15 -32.58 0.35
CA SER A 116 -12.52 -32.11 0.57
C SER A 116 -12.68 -31.32 1.88
N THR A 117 -12.31 -31.91 3.02
CA THR A 117 -12.46 -31.25 4.34
C THR A 117 -11.58 -30.00 4.45
N ARG A 118 -10.33 -30.06 3.99
CA ARG A 118 -9.40 -28.93 4.02
C ARG A 118 -9.85 -27.79 3.09
N THR A 119 -10.45 -28.10 1.95
CA THR A 119 -11.02 -27.10 1.03
C THR A 119 -12.30 -26.49 1.59
N VAL A 120 -13.22 -27.28 2.13
CA VAL A 120 -14.45 -26.77 2.77
C VAL A 120 -14.12 -25.91 3.99
N GLN A 121 -13.17 -26.33 4.83
CA GLN A 121 -12.69 -25.53 5.96
C GLN A 121 -12.04 -24.22 5.47
N GLY A 122 -11.19 -24.27 4.44
CA GLY A 122 -10.61 -23.08 3.82
C GLY A 122 -11.67 -22.14 3.24
N LEU A 123 -12.68 -22.69 2.56
CA LEU A 123 -13.78 -21.92 1.97
C LEU A 123 -14.63 -21.25 3.06
N LEU A 124 -14.95 -21.95 4.14
CA LEU A 124 -15.67 -21.39 5.29
C LEU A 124 -14.85 -20.31 6.02
N PHE A 125 -13.53 -20.46 6.12
CA PHE A 125 -12.66 -19.41 6.67
C PHE A 125 -12.56 -18.18 5.77
N VAL A 126 -12.44 -18.36 4.45
CA VAL A 126 -12.44 -17.26 3.47
C VAL A 126 -13.80 -16.57 3.44
N LEU A 127 -14.91 -17.33 3.44
CA LEU A 127 -16.26 -16.80 3.48
C LEU A 127 -16.54 -16.05 4.80
N GLY A 128 -16.10 -16.60 5.94
CA GLY A 128 -16.22 -15.95 7.25
C GLY A 128 -15.40 -14.66 7.34
N GLY A 129 -14.17 -14.65 6.81
CA GLY A 129 -13.34 -13.45 6.70
C GLY A 129 -13.93 -12.40 5.76
N LEU A 130 -14.50 -12.83 4.62
CA LEU A 130 -15.18 -11.96 3.66
C LEU A 130 -16.47 -11.37 4.25
N LEU A 131 -17.28 -12.18 4.94
CA LEU A 131 -18.51 -11.73 5.61
C LEU A 131 -18.22 -10.80 6.79
N LEU A 132 -17.17 -11.05 7.56
CA LEU A 132 -16.74 -10.13 8.62
C LEU A 132 -16.20 -8.82 8.03
N GLY A 133 -15.46 -8.89 6.93
CA GLY A 133 -14.97 -7.72 6.18
C GLY A 133 -16.11 -6.88 5.60
N THR A 134 -17.09 -7.50 4.93
CA THR A 134 -18.26 -6.77 4.40
C THR A 134 -19.16 -6.27 5.51
N ALA A 135 -19.35 -7.00 6.62
CA ALA A 135 -20.06 -6.50 7.79
C ALA A 135 -19.37 -5.28 8.40
N ALA A 136 -18.04 -5.27 8.51
CA ALA A 136 -17.28 -4.11 8.96
C ALA A 136 -17.42 -2.91 8.01
N VAL A 137 -17.32 -3.13 6.69
CA VAL A 137 -17.52 -2.08 5.67
C VAL A 137 -18.95 -1.53 5.69
N VAL A 138 -19.97 -2.38 5.81
CA VAL A 138 -21.37 -1.94 5.91
C VAL A 138 -21.60 -1.19 7.23
N PHE A 139 -21.01 -1.64 8.35
CA PHE A 139 -21.09 -0.92 9.62
C PHE A 139 -20.46 0.48 9.53
N THR A 140 -19.27 0.61 8.94
CA THR A 140 -18.61 1.92 8.74
C THR A 140 -19.30 2.80 7.69
N ALA A 141 -20.08 2.23 6.77
CA ALA A 141 -20.87 2.97 5.78
C ALA A 141 -22.28 3.37 6.27
N VAL A 142 -22.88 2.63 7.22
CA VAL A 142 -24.32 2.77 7.59
C VAL A 142 -24.52 3.29 9.02
N ALA A 143 -23.60 3.08 9.97
CA ALA A 143 -23.71 3.55 11.36
C ALA A 143 -23.45 5.08 11.53
N TRP A 144 -23.79 5.89 10.53
CA TRP A 144 -23.23 7.23 10.33
C TRP A 144 -23.80 8.34 11.22
N ALA A 145 -25.07 8.25 11.61
CA ALA A 145 -25.83 9.42 12.07
C ALA A 145 -25.53 9.91 13.50
N ALA A 146 -25.05 9.03 14.40
CA ALA A 146 -24.98 9.30 15.84
C ALA A 146 -23.57 9.52 16.41
N VAL A 147 -22.51 9.20 15.64
CA VAL A 147 -21.14 9.16 16.15
C VAL A 147 -20.28 10.24 15.51
N GLY A 148 -19.81 11.19 16.32
CA GLY A 148 -18.89 12.25 15.92
C GLY A 148 -17.49 11.74 15.52
N VAL A 149 -16.73 12.57 14.84
CA VAL A 149 -15.46 12.23 14.15
C VAL A 149 -14.50 11.39 15.03
N GLY A 150 -14.25 11.80 16.28
CA GLY A 150 -13.36 11.06 17.20
C GLY A 150 -13.88 9.67 17.60
N GLY A 151 -15.19 9.48 17.70
CA GLY A 151 -15.80 8.18 17.97
C GLY A 151 -15.69 7.22 16.79
N ARG A 152 -15.78 7.75 15.55
CA ARG A 152 -15.55 6.96 14.32
C ARG A 152 -14.11 6.44 14.27
N ALA A 153 -13.13 7.30 14.57
CA ALA A 153 -11.73 6.92 14.65
C ALA A 153 -11.44 5.88 15.75
N LEU A 154 -12.07 6.03 16.93
CA LEU A 154 -11.91 5.07 18.04
C LEU A 154 -12.52 3.69 17.70
N ILE A 155 -13.66 3.65 17.01
CA ILE A 155 -14.28 2.40 16.52
C ILE A 155 -13.37 1.69 15.52
N LEU A 156 -12.83 2.42 14.53
CA LEU A 156 -11.89 1.87 13.54
C LEU A 156 -10.63 1.30 14.23
N ALA A 157 -9.99 2.09 15.10
CA ALA A 157 -8.82 1.65 15.86
C ALA A 157 -9.09 0.41 16.73
N ALA A 158 -10.28 0.32 17.35
CA ALA A 158 -10.68 -0.85 18.14
C ALA A 158 -10.90 -2.10 17.25
N VAL A 159 -11.52 -1.95 16.08
CA VAL A 159 -11.70 -3.05 15.11
C VAL A 159 -10.35 -3.54 14.59
N THR A 160 -9.47 -2.64 14.15
CA THR A 160 -8.13 -2.99 13.67
C THR A 160 -7.27 -3.63 14.76
N ALA A 161 -7.37 -3.16 16.02
CA ALA A 161 -6.71 -3.80 17.17
C ALA A 161 -7.24 -5.22 17.44
N LEU A 162 -8.56 -5.45 17.34
CA LEU A 162 -9.17 -6.77 17.48
C LEU A 162 -8.73 -7.73 16.36
N VAL A 163 -8.71 -7.26 15.10
CA VAL A 163 -8.25 -8.07 13.96
C VAL A 163 -6.76 -8.40 14.09
N LEU A 164 -5.92 -7.46 14.53
CA LEU A 164 -4.49 -7.70 14.81
C LEU A 164 -4.26 -8.59 16.05
N ALA A 165 -5.20 -8.71 16.98
CA ALA A 165 -5.10 -9.64 18.12
C ALA A 165 -5.34 -11.11 17.73
N VAL A 166 -6.19 -11.37 16.71
CA VAL A 166 -6.55 -12.73 16.28
C VAL A 166 -5.34 -13.57 15.83
N PRO A 167 -4.41 -13.10 14.96
CA PRO A 167 -3.23 -13.88 14.58
C PRO A 167 -2.29 -14.15 15.76
N LEU A 168 -2.12 -13.21 16.69
CA LEU A 168 -1.29 -13.44 17.88
C LEU A 168 -1.84 -14.58 18.74
N LEU A 169 -3.18 -14.70 18.82
CA LEU A 169 -3.84 -15.81 19.50
C LEU A 169 -3.79 -17.12 18.69
N ALA A 170 -3.79 -17.06 17.36
CA ALA A 170 -3.64 -18.20 16.47
C ALA A 170 -2.20 -18.78 16.49
N VAL A 171 -1.17 -17.92 16.48
CA VAL A 171 0.25 -18.33 16.65
C VAL A 171 0.45 -19.05 17.99
N ARG A 172 -0.13 -18.53 19.07
CA ARG A 172 -0.11 -19.18 20.40
C ARG A 172 -0.78 -20.56 20.44
N ARG A 173 -1.60 -20.91 19.42
CA ARG A 173 -2.20 -22.24 19.24
C ARG A 173 -1.57 -23.05 18.08
N GLY A 174 -0.42 -22.61 17.56
CA GLY A 174 0.33 -23.31 16.51
C GLY A 174 -0.22 -23.15 15.08
N LEU A 175 -1.35 -22.47 14.90
CA LEU A 175 -2.05 -22.35 13.61
C LEU A 175 -1.43 -21.24 12.72
N ARG A 176 -0.20 -21.45 12.25
CA ARG A 176 0.54 -20.45 11.46
C ARG A 176 -0.18 -20.02 10.17
N GLY A 177 -0.76 -20.96 9.42
CA GLY A 177 -1.39 -20.66 8.13
C GLY A 177 -2.59 -19.71 8.21
N THR A 178 -3.43 -19.83 9.24
CA THR A 178 -4.51 -18.86 9.48
C THR A 178 -3.99 -17.57 10.11
N ALA A 179 -2.91 -17.63 10.89
CA ALA A 179 -2.28 -16.42 11.42
C ALA A 179 -1.71 -15.54 10.29
N GLU A 180 -1.10 -16.10 9.25
CA GLU A 180 -0.59 -15.30 8.13
C GLU A 180 -1.71 -14.62 7.31
N THR A 181 -2.86 -15.28 7.09
CA THR A 181 -3.99 -14.65 6.39
C THR A 181 -4.67 -13.56 7.22
N PHE A 182 -4.96 -13.80 8.50
CA PHE A 182 -5.50 -12.75 9.37
C PHE A 182 -4.51 -11.60 9.61
N ALA A 183 -3.19 -11.86 9.61
CA ALA A 183 -2.18 -10.80 9.69
C ALA A 183 -2.15 -9.93 8.42
N ALA A 184 -2.28 -10.53 7.23
CA ALA A 184 -2.40 -9.78 5.98
C ALA A 184 -3.65 -8.89 5.96
N VAL A 185 -4.81 -9.40 6.43
CA VAL A 185 -6.05 -8.61 6.58
C VAL A 185 -5.89 -7.49 7.60
N GLY A 186 -5.29 -7.75 8.77
CA GLY A 186 -5.05 -6.74 9.78
C GLY A 186 -4.12 -5.61 9.33
N LEU A 187 -3.06 -5.93 8.57
CA LEU A 187 -2.16 -4.93 8.00
C LEU A 187 -2.78 -4.16 6.83
N LEU A 188 -3.69 -4.77 6.07
CA LEU A 188 -4.51 -4.05 5.08
C LEU A 188 -5.46 -3.04 5.74
N LEU A 189 -6.06 -3.40 6.88
CA LEU A 189 -6.91 -2.48 7.65
C LEU A 189 -6.14 -1.25 8.16
N VAL A 190 -4.89 -1.40 8.58
CA VAL A 190 -4.03 -0.24 8.99
C VAL A 190 -3.86 0.78 7.86
N VAL A 191 -3.77 0.33 6.61
CA VAL A 191 -3.69 1.24 5.44
C VAL A 191 -5.06 1.88 5.15
N LEU A 192 -6.15 1.11 5.29
CA LEU A 192 -7.52 1.60 5.12
C LEU A 192 -7.92 2.61 6.20
N ASP A 193 -7.47 2.44 7.44
CA ASP A 193 -7.66 3.40 8.54
C ASP A 193 -6.99 4.75 8.21
N GLY A 194 -5.80 4.71 7.58
CA GLY A 194 -5.13 5.92 7.06
C GLY A 194 -5.95 6.62 5.96
N TYR A 195 -6.57 5.87 5.04
CA TYR A 195 -7.48 6.46 4.06
C TYR A 195 -8.78 7.00 4.69
N ALA A 196 -9.33 6.30 5.68
CA ALA A 196 -10.52 6.72 6.41
C ALA A 196 -10.27 8.01 7.21
N ALA A 197 -9.11 8.14 7.86
CA ALA A 197 -8.71 9.37 8.55
C ALA A 197 -8.62 10.59 7.62
N TRP A 198 -8.10 10.41 6.40
CA TRP A 198 -8.08 11.48 5.39
C TRP A 198 -9.48 11.85 4.88
N SER A 199 -10.31 10.86 4.57
CA SER A 199 -11.64 11.10 3.98
C SER A 199 -12.69 11.68 4.93
N VAL A 200 -12.45 11.65 6.26
CA VAL A 200 -13.27 12.35 7.27
C VAL A 200 -12.63 13.63 7.83
N ASP A 201 -11.53 14.11 7.22
CA ASP A 201 -10.71 15.23 7.69
C ASP A 201 -10.31 15.13 9.17
N LEU A 202 -9.89 13.94 9.60
CA LEU A 202 -9.54 13.67 11.00
C LEU A 202 -8.37 14.57 11.43
N ALA A 203 -8.66 15.55 12.27
CA ALA A 203 -7.74 16.59 12.75
C ALA A 203 -7.22 17.59 11.67
N GLY A 204 -8.02 17.93 10.66
CA GLY A 204 -7.67 18.99 9.67
C GLY A 204 -6.61 18.57 8.66
N VAL A 205 -6.44 17.25 8.48
CA VAL A 205 -5.41 16.61 7.66
C VAL A 205 -5.56 16.91 6.16
N THR A 206 -6.76 17.24 5.66
CA THR A 206 -6.97 17.62 4.26
C THR A 206 -6.28 18.94 3.87
N GLY A 207 -5.93 19.78 4.86
CA GLY A 207 -5.11 20.98 4.66
C GLY A 207 -3.61 20.68 4.41
N TRP A 208 -3.17 19.43 4.48
CA TRP A 208 -1.77 19.03 4.29
C TRP A 208 -1.50 18.57 2.85
N PRO A 209 -0.26 18.72 2.34
CA PRO A 209 0.15 18.10 1.08
C PRO A 209 -0.06 16.58 1.10
N GLY A 210 -0.87 16.07 0.16
CA GLY A 210 -1.25 14.65 0.11
C GLY A 210 -0.06 13.69 0.00
N SER A 211 1.05 14.13 -0.59
CA SER A 211 2.34 13.45 -0.63
C SER A 211 2.92 13.19 0.77
N ARG A 212 2.95 14.20 1.64
CA ARG A 212 3.38 14.03 3.05
C ARG A 212 2.43 13.12 3.81
N TYR A 213 1.12 13.25 3.59
CA TYR A 213 0.15 12.41 4.27
C TYR A 213 0.28 10.93 3.87
N ALA A 214 0.39 10.64 2.57
CA ALA A 214 0.63 9.29 2.07
C ALA A 214 1.95 8.70 2.58
N ALA A 215 3.01 9.52 2.70
CA ALA A 215 4.27 9.11 3.30
C ALA A 215 4.14 8.79 4.80
N LEU A 216 3.38 9.58 5.57
CA LEU A 216 3.12 9.32 6.99
C LEU A 216 2.30 8.03 7.19
N VAL A 217 1.26 7.80 6.39
CA VAL A 217 0.47 6.56 6.42
C VAL A 217 1.33 5.34 6.03
N GLY A 218 2.14 5.45 4.99
CA GLY A 218 3.08 4.40 4.59
C GLY A 218 4.11 4.07 5.68
N GLY A 219 4.73 5.10 6.26
CA GLY A 219 5.70 4.96 7.35
C GLY A 219 5.10 4.36 8.63
N ALA A 220 3.90 4.79 9.01
CA ALA A 220 3.15 4.21 10.13
C ALA A 220 2.79 2.74 9.86
N SER A 221 2.30 2.43 8.66
CA SER A 221 1.97 1.06 8.24
C SER A 221 3.20 0.15 8.24
N ALA A 222 4.34 0.64 7.76
CA ALA A 222 5.62 -0.08 7.79
C ALA A 222 6.11 -0.33 9.22
N ALA A 223 6.01 0.67 10.11
CA ALA A 223 6.38 0.55 11.52
C ALA A 223 5.48 -0.46 12.26
N VAL A 224 4.16 -0.44 12.02
CA VAL A 224 3.22 -1.42 12.57
C VAL A 224 3.52 -2.82 12.03
N ALA A 225 3.72 -2.98 10.72
CA ALA A 225 4.06 -4.27 10.11
C ALA A 225 5.39 -4.85 10.64
N ALA A 226 6.41 -4.00 10.84
CA ALA A 226 7.69 -4.40 11.43
C ALA A 226 7.54 -4.83 12.90
N ALA A 227 6.88 -4.03 13.74
CA ALA A 227 6.60 -4.39 15.12
C ALA A 227 5.79 -5.70 15.22
N TYR A 228 4.80 -5.86 14.33
CA TYR A 228 3.97 -7.05 14.24
C TYR A 228 4.75 -8.29 13.80
N GLY A 229 5.63 -8.18 12.80
CA GLY A 229 6.53 -9.26 12.38
C GLY A 229 7.49 -9.68 13.50
N ARG A 230 8.07 -8.72 14.21
CA ARG A 230 8.97 -8.95 15.35
C ARG A 230 8.29 -9.69 16.51
N TRP A 231 7.01 -9.41 16.80
CA TRP A 231 6.26 -10.08 17.86
C TRP A 231 5.64 -11.42 17.43
N SER A 232 5.10 -11.51 16.21
CA SER A 232 4.40 -12.71 15.71
C SER A 232 5.33 -13.79 15.16
N ARG A 233 6.55 -13.42 14.72
CA ARG A 233 7.51 -14.29 14.00
C ARG A 233 6.92 -14.93 12.73
N LEU A 234 5.95 -14.27 12.10
CA LEU A 234 5.35 -14.67 10.82
C LEU A 234 6.13 -14.11 9.63
N THR A 235 6.02 -14.77 8.48
CA THR A 235 6.73 -14.39 7.25
C THR A 235 6.01 -13.26 6.51
N GLY A 236 4.68 -13.35 6.41
CA GLY A 236 3.84 -12.36 5.71
C GLY A 236 4.09 -10.89 6.11
N PRO A 237 4.13 -10.53 7.42
CA PRO A 237 4.38 -9.15 7.86
C PRO A 237 5.72 -8.55 7.41
N TRP A 238 6.74 -9.36 7.12
CA TRP A 238 8.04 -8.86 6.63
C TRP A 238 7.91 -8.24 5.23
N PHE A 239 7.19 -8.91 4.32
CA PHE A 239 6.91 -8.39 2.99
C PHE A 239 6.04 -7.13 3.05
N ALA A 240 5.03 -7.11 3.93
CA ALA A 240 4.18 -5.93 4.12
C ALA A 240 4.96 -4.71 4.65
N ALA A 241 5.90 -4.91 5.57
CA ALA A 241 6.73 -3.83 6.10
C ALA A 241 7.61 -3.17 5.03
N LEU A 242 8.28 -3.98 4.20
CA LEU A 242 9.11 -3.47 3.10
C LEU A 242 8.26 -2.76 2.04
N LEU A 243 7.15 -3.37 1.62
CA LEU A 243 6.25 -2.79 0.61
C LEU A 243 5.64 -1.45 1.05
N ALA A 244 5.37 -1.28 2.35
CA ALA A 244 4.88 -0.03 2.93
C ALA A 244 5.99 1.03 3.13
N ALA A 245 7.25 0.61 3.35
CA ALA A 245 8.38 1.52 3.55
C ALA A 245 8.88 2.16 2.23
N GLN A 246 8.95 1.38 1.16
CA GLN A 246 9.51 1.80 -0.13
C GLN A 246 8.92 3.10 -0.73
N PRO A 247 7.60 3.38 -0.70
CA PRO A 247 7.06 4.63 -1.25
C PRO A 247 7.30 5.88 -0.37
N VAL A 248 7.68 5.72 0.91
CA VAL A 248 7.72 6.83 1.89
C VAL A 248 8.70 7.93 1.50
N LEU A 249 9.96 7.59 1.21
CA LEU A 249 10.98 8.58 0.86
C LEU A 249 10.75 9.22 -0.53
N PRO A 250 10.35 8.48 -1.58
CA PRO A 250 9.89 9.08 -2.83
C PRO A 250 8.71 10.06 -2.66
N LEU A 251 7.73 9.74 -1.82
CA LEU A 251 6.57 10.59 -1.55
C LEU A 251 6.94 11.87 -0.77
N LEU A 252 7.90 11.82 0.15
CA LEU A 252 8.43 13.02 0.81
C LEU A 252 9.26 13.89 -0.14
N ALA A 253 10.03 13.27 -1.04
CA ALA A 253 10.96 13.97 -1.90
C ALA A 253 10.30 14.66 -3.10
N VAL A 254 9.16 14.17 -3.60
CA VAL A 254 8.56 14.65 -4.85
C VAL A 254 8.22 16.16 -4.83
N GLU A 255 7.83 16.70 -3.67
CA GLU A 255 7.54 18.14 -3.49
C GLU A 255 8.77 19.02 -3.71
N ALA A 256 9.96 18.55 -3.35
CA ALA A 256 11.21 19.27 -3.53
C ALA A 256 11.69 19.30 -5.00
N ARG A 257 10.97 18.62 -5.91
CA ARG A 257 11.29 18.45 -7.34
C ARG A 257 12.78 18.17 -7.59
N PRO A 258 13.36 17.13 -6.95
CA PRO A 258 14.79 16.83 -7.05
C PRO A 258 15.24 16.54 -8.48
N GLY A 259 16.40 17.08 -8.86
CA GLY A 259 17.11 16.67 -10.06
C GLY A 259 17.70 15.25 -9.95
N PRO A 260 18.39 14.74 -10.99
CA PRO A 260 18.85 13.35 -11.04
C PRO A 260 19.71 12.91 -9.84
N GLY A 261 20.61 13.77 -9.34
CA GLY A 261 21.41 13.50 -8.15
C GLY A 261 20.58 13.47 -6.85
N GLY A 262 19.51 14.26 -6.77
CA GLY A 262 18.56 14.22 -5.65
C GLY A 262 17.78 12.91 -5.64
N TRP A 263 17.31 12.44 -6.80
CA TRP A 263 16.69 11.11 -6.92
C TRP A 263 17.65 9.96 -6.55
N ALA A 264 18.93 10.07 -6.89
CA ALA A 264 19.93 9.09 -6.45
C ALA A 264 20.07 9.05 -4.91
N LEU A 265 20.07 10.20 -4.24
CA LEU A 265 20.07 10.28 -2.77
C LEU A 265 18.78 9.74 -2.14
N VAL A 266 17.62 9.96 -2.76
CA VAL A 266 16.33 9.41 -2.32
C VAL A 266 16.32 7.88 -2.40
N LEU A 267 16.79 7.32 -3.53
CA LEU A 267 16.87 5.87 -3.72
C LEU A 267 17.92 5.21 -2.81
N LEU A 268 19.04 5.89 -2.54
CA LEU A 268 20.00 5.49 -1.52
C LEU A 268 19.35 5.49 -0.12
N GLY A 269 18.54 6.50 0.18
CA GLY A 269 17.73 6.56 1.41
C GLY A 269 16.75 5.39 1.54
N VAL A 270 16.06 5.00 0.46
CA VAL A 270 15.18 3.81 0.45
C VAL A 270 15.99 2.54 0.73
N ALA A 271 17.13 2.35 0.08
CA ALA A 271 18.00 1.19 0.32
C ALA A 271 18.52 1.12 1.77
N LEU A 272 18.82 2.27 2.38
CA LEU A 272 19.21 2.36 3.80
C LEU A 272 18.02 2.11 4.75
N LEU A 273 16.81 2.53 4.38
CA LEU A 273 15.58 2.28 5.15
C LEU A 273 15.21 0.79 5.13
N ASP A 274 15.21 0.16 3.95
CA ASP A 274 14.98 -1.29 3.80
C ASP A 274 16.03 -2.09 4.58
N LEU A 275 17.30 -1.66 4.59
CA LEU A 275 18.37 -2.26 5.39
C LEU A 275 18.14 -2.07 6.90
N ALA A 276 17.72 -0.89 7.35
CA ALA A 276 17.44 -0.62 8.76
C ALA A 276 16.26 -1.46 9.29
N VAL A 277 15.19 -1.59 8.50
CA VAL A 277 14.06 -2.49 8.79
C VAL A 277 14.55 -3.95 8.87
N LEU A 278 15.41 -4.38 7.94
CA LEU A 278 15.97 -5.73 7.94
C LEU A 278 16.83 -6.02 9.17
N VAL A 279 17.62 -5.05 9.66
CA VAL A 279 18.43 -5.19 10.89
C VAL A 279 17.55 -5.26 12.14
N ALA A 280 16.64 -4.30 12.34
CA ALA A 280 15.78 -4.23 13.52
C ALA A 280 14.89 -5.48 13.73
N LEU A 281 14.57 -6.18 12.64
CA LEU A 281 13.87 -7.46 12.65
C LEU A 281 14.80 -8.66 12.92
N ARG A 282 16.02 -8.65 12.39
CA ARG A 282 17.03 -9.70 12.63
C ARG A 282 17.48 -9.77 14.08
N ASP A 283 17.58 -8.64 14.78
CA ASP A 283 17.99 -8.61 16.19
C ASP A 283 16.99 -9.27 17.17
N GLY A 284 15.80 -9.68 16.69
CA GLY A 284 14.88 -10.56 17.43
C GLY A 284 15.21 -12.06 17.34
N GLY A 285 16.15 -12.45 16.46
CA GLY A 285 16.46 -13.84 16.12
C GLY A 285 17.92 -14.21 16.41
N ARG A 286 18.21 -14.64 17.66
CA ARG A 286 19.48 -15.33 17.95
C ARG A 286 19.66 -16.52 16.99
N PRO A 287 20.78 -16.64 16.26
CA PRO A 287 21.04 -17.82 15.46
C PRO A 287 21.21 -19.03 16.39
N ALA A 288 20.40 -20.06 16.17
CA ALA A 288 20.60 -21.34 16.85
C ALA A 288 21.94 -21.92 16.39
N ARG A 289 22.88 -22.13 17.32
CA ARG A 289 24.14 -22.82 17.00
C ARG A 289 23.82 -24.24 16.58
N LEU A 290 24.04 -24.57 15.32
CA LEU A 290 24.05 -25.95 14.82
C LEU A 290 25.30 -26.66 15.33
N THR A 291 25.32 -26.99 16.62
CA THR A 291 26.28 -27.93 17.20
C THR A 291 25.90 -29.35 16.80
N GLY A 292 26.14 -29.69 15.53
CA GLY A 292 26.06 -31.06 15.05
C GLY A 292 27.12 -31.90 15.77
N ARG A 293 26.70 -32.73 16.74
CA ARG A 293 27.55 -33.77 17.29
C ARG A 293 27.65 -34.89 16.25
N VAL A 294 28.83 -35.01 15.65
CA VAL A 294 29.21 -36.23 14.92
C VAL A 294 29.26 -37.38 15.93
N PRO A 295 28.62 -38.54 15.67
CA PRO A 295 28.96 -39.78 16.35
C PRO A 295 30.27 -40.32 15.76
N ASP A 296 31.27 -40.55 16.60
CA ASP A 296 32.47 -41.29 16.22
C ASP A 296 32.11 -42.78 15.95
N PRO A 297 32.89 -43.48 15.09
CA PRO A 297 32.56 -44.82 14.57
C PRO A 297 32.75 -45.98 15.56
#